data_AF-A0A8S4REG4-F1
#
_entry.id   AF-A0A8S4REG4-F1
#
_cell.length_a   1.000
_cell.length_b   1.000
_cell.length_c   1.000
_cell.angle_alpha   90.00
_cell.angle_beta   90.00
_cell.angle_gamma   90.00
#
_symmetry.space_group_name_H-M   'P 1'
#
loop_
_entity.id
_entity.type
_entity.pdbx_description
1 polymer ?
#
loop_
_entity_poly.entity_id
_entity_poly.type
_entity_poly.pdbx_seq_one_letter_code
_entity_poly.pdbx_strand_id
1 'polypeptide(L)' 'MNPEEEENETPSFKSTRGTSIICAPQTPCAWYIYNAYSKVISSNITNSYCVCGPGTTCEISENDETGNTYIYRCRETPES' A
#
# COMPACT_ATOMS: atom_id res chain seq x y z
N MET A 1 -11.33 15.10 39.16
CA MET A 1 -9.97 15.23 39.72
C MET A 1 -9.53 13.81 40.00
N ASN A 2 -8.73 13.12 39.18
CA ASN A 2 -7.79 13.49 38.14
C ASN A 2 -8.09 12.77 36.80
N PRO A 3 -7.53 13.26 35.68
CA PRO A 3 -7.72 12.71 34.34
C PRO A 3 -6.77 11.53 34.09
N GLU A 4 -7.26 10.43 33.52
CA GLU A 4 -6.42 9.34 33.04
C GLU A 4 -5.98 9.66 31.62
N GLU A 5 -4.69 9.97 31.52
CA GLU A 5 -3.85 10.04 30.33
C GLU A 5 -4.15 8.96 29.27
N GLU A 6 -4.75 9.37 28.15
CA GLU A 6 -4.82 8.56 26.92
C GLU A 6 -3.52 8.76 26.15
N GLU A 7 -2.56 7.89 26.42
CA GLU A 7 -1.36 7.70 25.63
C GLU A 7 -1.75 7.45 24.17
N ASN A 8 -1.41 8.42 23.32
CA ASN A 8 -1.73 8.43 21.89
C ASN A 8 -0.83 7.41 21.18
N GLU A 9 -1.21 6.14 21.28
CA GLU A 9 -0.59 5.05 20.55
C GLU A 9 -0.83 5.28 19.05
N THR A 10 0.22 5.74 18.37
CA THR A 10 0.31 5.68 16.91
C THR A 10 -0.07 4.26 16.49
N PRO A 11 -1.04 4.04 15.58
CA PRO A 11 -1.40 2.68 15.18
C PRO A 11 -0.28 2.07 14.35
N SER A 12 0.76 1.57 15.02
CA SER A 12 1.69 0.60 14.50
C SER A 12 0.92 -0.72 14.43
N PHE A 13 0.18 -0.90 13.34
CA PHE A 13 -0.48 -2.16 13.00
C PHE A 13 0.58 -3.27 13.00
N LYS A 14 0.65 -4.00 14.12
CA LYS A 14 1.46 -5.21 14.23
C LYS A 14 0.93 -6.17 13.17
N SER A 15 1.77 -6.45 12.17
CA SER A 15 1.57 -7.54 11.22
C SER A 15 1.42 -8.84 12.01
N THR A 16 0.17 -9.23 12.23
CA THR A 16 -0.17 -10.58 12.66
C THR A 16 0.36 -11.49 11.57
N ARG A 17 1.33 -12.36 11.88
CA ARG A 17 1.89 -13.38 10.98
C ARG A 17 0.84 -14.45 10.64
N GLY A 18 -0.28 -14.05 10.05
CA GLY A 18 -1.15 -14.92 9.28
C GLY A 18 -0.63 -14.91 7.85
N THR A 19 -0.49 -16.07 7.23
CA THR A 19 0.03 -16.26 5.87
C THR A 19 -0.59 -15.27 4.89
N SER A 20 0.13 -14.21 4.52
CA SER A 20 -0.30 -13.28 3.48
C SER A 20 -0.51 -14.06 2.19
N ILE A 21 -1.72 -14.02 1.64
CA ILE A 21 -2.04 -14.71 0.38
C ILE A 21 -1.41 -13.99 -0.80
N ILE A 22 -1.29 -14.64 -1.95
CA ILE A 22 -0.83 -13.97 -3.17
C ILE A 22 -1.96 -13.08 -3.71
N CYS A 23 -1.63 -11.83 -4.04
CA CYS A 23 -2.61 -10.90 -4.62
C CYS A 23 -3.12 -11.43 -5.97
N ALA A 24 -4.42 -11.35 -6.21
CA ALA A 24 -4.96 -11.62 -7.54
C ALA A 24 -4.48 -10.53 -8.53
N PRO A 25 -4.43 -10.80 -9.85
CA PRO A 25 -3.86 -9.87 -10.84
C PRO A 25 -4.48 -8.46 -10.84
N GLN A 26 -5.77 -8.36 -10.51
CA GLN A 26 -6.50 -7.09 -10.45
C GLN A 26 -6.44 -6.42 -9.08
N THR A 27 -6.04 -7.16 -8.04
CA THR A 27 -5.94 -6.66 -6.66
C THR A 27 -4.74 -5.75 -6.53
N PRO A 28 -4.92 -4.50 -6.09
CA PRO A 28 -3.79 -3.62 -5.84
C PRO A 28 -2.94 -4.13 -4.68
N CYS A 29 -1.63 -4.08 -4.89
CA CYS A 29 -0.62 -4.36 -3.86
C CYS A 29 -0.24 -3.09 -3.09
N ALA A 30 -0.39 -1.91 -3.68
CA ALA A 30 -0.22 -0.64 -3.00
C ALA A 30 -0.96 0.53 -3.70
N TRP A 31 -1.11 1.64 -2.97
CA TRP A 31 -1.64 2.91 -3.44
C TRP A 31 -0.71 4.03 -2.99
N TYR A 32 -0.34 4.91 -3.92
CA TYR A 32 0.52 6.05 -3.65
C TYR A 32 -0.28 7.30 -3.97
N ILE A 33 -0.66 8.02 -2.93
CA ILE A 33 -1.41 9.27 -3.05
C ILE A 33 -0.39 10.38 -3.25
N TYR A 34 -0.59 11.20 -4.29
CA TYR A 34 0.28 12.31 -4.62
C TYR A 34 -0.45 13.64 -4.51
N ASN A 35 0.31 14.71 -4.26
CA ASN A 35 -0.23 16.06 -4.34
C ASN A 35 -0.53 16.43 -5.79
N ALA A 36 -1.76 16.85 -6.08
CA ALA A 36 -2.22 17.13 -7.45
C ALA A 36 -1.33 18.11 -8.23
N TYR A 37 -0.76 19.12 -7.54
CA TYR A 37 0.03 20.19 -8.13
C TYR A 37 1.50 19.81 -8.30
N SER A 38 2.16 19.34 -7.23
CA SER A 38 3.59 19.03 -7.28
C SER A 38 3.92 17.62 -7.77
N LYS A 39 2.91 16.73 -7.86
CA LYS A 39 3.04 15.29 -8.14
C LYS A 39 3.97 14.55 -7.16
N VAL A 40 4.29 15.15 -6.02
CA VAL A 40 5.05 14.53 -4.94
C VAL A 40 4.15 13.56 -4.19
N ILE A 41 4.64 12.35 -3.94
CA ILE A 41 3.94 11.34 -3.13
C ILE A 41 3.81 11.88 -1.70
N SER A 42 2.58 12.02 -1.21
CA SER A 42 2.30 12.42 0.17
C SER A 42 2.11 11.22 1.09
N SER A 43 1.54 10.13 0.57
CA SER A 43 1.23 8.93 1.35
C SER A 43 1.41 7.66 0.53
N ASN A 44 1.92 6.61 1.17
CA ASN A 44 2.03 5.27 0.62
C ASN A 44 1.24 4.28 1.47
N ILE A 45 0.34 3.53 0.86
CA ILE A 45 -0.51 2.55 1.52
C ILE A 45 -0.22 1.20 0.88
N THR A 46 0.35 0.27 1.64
CA THR A 46 0.62 -1.09 1.17
C THR A 46 -0.52 -2.02 1.59
N ASN A 47 -0.97 -2.87 0.69
CA ASN A 47 -1.98 -3.87 1.01
C ASN A 47 -1.39 -4.92 1.97
N SER A 48 -1.92 -4.99 3.20
CA SER A 48 -1.45 -5.92 4.23
C SER A 48 -2.11 -7.31 4.14
N TYR A 49 -3.16 -7.45 3.33
CA TYR A 49 -3.92 -8.69 3.19
C TYR A 49 -3.29 -9.67 2.19
N CYS A 50 -2.51 -9.16 1.24
CA CYS A 50 -1.86 -9.98 0.22
C CYS A 50 -0.48 -9.43 -0.16
N VAL A 51 0.34 -10.29 -0.75
CA VAL A 51 1.67 -9.94 -1.27
C VAL A 51 1.82 -10.37 -2.72
N CYS A 52 2.74 -9.76 -3.45
CA CYS A 52 3.09 -10.24 -4.79
C CYS A 52 3.75 -11.61 -4.72
N GLY A 53 3.41 -12.48 -5.67
CA GLY A 53 3.94 -13.83 -5.76
C GLY A 53 5.39 -13.86 -6.25
N PRO A 54 6.04 -15.03 -6.19
CA PRO A 54 7.38 -15.20 -6.72
C PRO A 54 7.43 -14.82 -8.21
N GLY A 55 8.50 -14.13 -8.61
CA GLY A 55 8.66 -13.64 -9.99
C GLY A 55 7.81 -12.41 -10.32
N THR A 56 7.05 -11.86 -9.37
CA THR A 56 6.28 -10.63 -9.58
C THR A 56 6.70 -9.51 -8.63
N THR A 57 6.60 -8.27 -9.08
CA THR A 57 6.86 -7.06 -8.29
C THR A 57 5.66 -6.13 -8.28
N CYS A 58 5.53 -5.36 -7.19
CA CYS A 58 4.44 -4.40 -7.03
C CYS A 58 4.79 -3.13 -7.81
N GLU A 59 4.22 -2.97 -9.00
CA GLU A 59 4.55 -1.89 -9.93
C GLU A 59 3.34 -1.02 -10.23
N ILE A 60 3.60 0.24 -10.58
CA ILE A 60 2.55 1.18 -10.99
C ILE A 60 1.83 0.62 -12.22
N SER A 61 0.52 0.49 -12.10
CA SER A 61 -0.34 -0.13 -13.13
C SER A 61 -1.34 0.85 -13.68
N GLU A 62 -1.80 1.80 -12.86
CA GLU A 62 -2.82 2.77 -13.21
C GLU A 62 -2.61 4.07 -12.44
N ASN A 63 -3.01 5.17 -13.06
CA ASN A 63 -3.06 6.49 -12.43
C ASN A 63 -4.50 6.96 -12.39
N ASP A 64 -5.09 7.03 -11.20
CA ASP A 64 -6.37 7.68 -10.97
C ASP A 64 -6.13 9.17 -10.69
N GLU A 65 -6.25 9.99 -11.74
CA GLU A 65 -6.08 11.44 -11.63
C GLU A 65 -7.20 12.11 -10.85
N THR A 66 -8.38 11.47 -10.73
CA THR A 66 -9.50 11.99 -9.95
C THR A 66 -9.17 11.93 -8.45
N GLY A 67 -8.56 10.82 -8.02
CA GLY A 67 -8.10 10.58 -6.65
C GLY A 67 -6.66 11.01 -6.38
N ASN A 68 -5.94 11.54 -7.38
CA ASN A 68 -4.49 11.78 -7.33
C ASN A 68 -3.71 10.58 -6.77
N THR A 69 -4.02 9.40 -7.28
CA THR A 69 -3.53 8.15 -6.71
C THR A 69 -2.94 7.26 -7.79
N TYR A 70 -1.70 6.84 -7.60
CA TYR A 70 -1.10 5.77 -8.36
C TYR A 70 -1.47 4.43 -7.74
N ILE A 71 -2.04 3.54 -8.55
CA ILE A 71 -2.45 2.19 -8.15
C ILE A 71 -1.38 1.22 -8.61
N TYR A 72 -0.81 0.48 -7.66
CA TYR A 72 0.21 -0.51 -7.92
C TYR A 72 -0.41 -1.91 -7.91
N ARG A 73 -0.04 -2.74 -8.88
CA ARG A 73 -0.47 -4.15 -8.99
C ARG A 73 0.74 -5.04 -9.21
N CYS A 74 0.61 -6.32 -8.89
CA CYS A 74 1.69 -7.28 -9.11
C CYS A 74 1.87 -7.53 -10.61
N ARG A 75 3.08 -7.31 -11.11
CA ARG A 75 3.49 -7.51 -12.51
C ARG A 75 4.68 -8.44 -12.57
N GLU A 76 4.79 -9.21 -13.65
CA GLU A 76 5.94 -10.08 -13.87
C GLU A 76 7.21 -9.24 -13.94
N THR A 77 8.21 -9.61 -13.15
CA THR A 77 9.51 -8.97 -13.17
C THR A 77 10.21 -9.42 -14.46
N PRO A 78 10.70 -8.53 -15.33
CA PRO A 78 11.46 -8.96 -16.50
C PRO A 78 12.69 -9.74 -16.01
N GLU A 79 12.76 -11.02 -16.36
CA GLU A 79 13.94 -11.86 -16.09
C GLU A 79 15.13 -11.21 -16.81
N SER A 80 16.15 -10.83 -16.04
CA SER A 80 17.41 -10.25 -16.55
C SER A 80 18.36 -11.31 -17.05
#